data_AF-A0A1G8AUG1-F1
#
_entry.id   AF-A0A1G8AUG1-F1
#
_cell.length_a   1.000
_cell.length_b   1.000
_cell.length_c   1.000
_cell.angle_alpha   90.00
_cell.angle_beta   90.00
_cell.angle_gamma   90.00
#
_symmetry.space_group_name_H-M   'P 1'
#
loop_
_entity.id
_entity.type
_entity.pdbx_description
1 polymer ?
#
loop_
_entity_poly.entity_id
_entity_poly.type
_entity_poly.pdbx_seq_one_letter_code
_entity_poly.pdbx_strand_id
1 'polypeptide(L)'
;MNISNDENPSLLARIAQTKRPDLVVTIGYGDELPVFRHARALWQFYMCHFPGIEVIFVRWSDKLKRGEVMSDGHDLLVGIGDGFQGEAGYNNSGVWSQSENARWIYRQVLVQDYLLRTRDKPFFLYQTTITSVVDFRGLCTVLDHLAPVNCFAGPLGRLTAPEVFNGLTFVSGASALMSRDVLLRMRERYDPHHPFATVPNDIWQAAVLDDVPRQALPTFNFLKPRAPRADGAYLYQTAQWLVREGHYHFRIKTVAPEDAAARREDIDPWIMLRLMEAVLDSEHLPQATLALVDKVQRLADGGAGQPVAPRRAGPLHTGPRDFAMNDNEIAYP
;
A
#
# COMPACT_ATOMS: atom_id res chain seq x y z
N MET A 1 40.27 33.51 12.97
CA MET A 1 39.60 32.59 12.02
C MET A 1 38.43 31.98 12.76
N ASN A 2 37.22 32.48 12.50
CA ASN A 2 36.01 31.85 12.99
C ASN A 2 35.72 30.67 12.06
N ILE A 3 35.90 29.45 12.57
CA ILE A 3 35.36 28.25 11.95
C ILE A 3 33.86 28.34 12.18
N SER A 4 33.09 28.69 11.14
CA SER A 4 31.63 28.69 11.21
C SER A 4 31.15 27.25 11.34
N ASN A 5 30.56 26.93 12.50
CA ASN A 5 29.98 25.64 12.86
C ASN A 5 28.62 25.35 12.16
N ASP A 6 28.45 25.75 10.90
CA ASP A 6 27.21 25.50 10.11
C ASP A 6 27.28 24.17 9.34
N GLU A 7 27.82 23.11 9.95
CA GLU A 7 27.85 21.76 9.33
C GLU A 7 26.56 20.97 9.51
N ASN A 8 25.42 21.62 9.76
CA ASN A 8 24.14 20.91 9.78
C ASN A 8 23.44 21.12 8.43
N PRO A 9 23.38 20.10 7.55
CA PRO A 9 22.71 20.22 6.25
C PRO A 9 21.25 20.68 6.43
N SER A 10 20.69 21.37 5.45
CA SER A 10 19.26 21.75 5.51
C SER A 10 18.36 20.51 5.67
N LEU A 11 17.15 20.69 6.21
CA LEU A 11 16.20 19.58 6.37
C LEU A 11 15.94 18.84 5.05
N LEU A 12 15.73 19.58 3.96
CA LEU A 12 15.55 19.00 2.63
C LEU A 12 16.80 18.23 2.15
N ALA A 13 18.01 18.72 2.47
CA ALA A 13 19.24 18.00 2.15
C ALA A 13 19.36 16.69 2.95
N ARG A 14 18.94 16.67 4.23
CA ARG A 14 18.85 15.44 5.02
C ARG A 14 17.80 14.47 4.48
N ILE A 15 16.63 14.99 4.07
CA ILE A 15 15.57 14.19 3.43
C ILE A 15 16.11 13.53 2.16
N ALA A 16 16.83 14.27 1.32
CA ALA A 16 17.42 13.76 0.08
C ALA A 16 18.50 12.68 0.29
N GLN A 17 19.08 12.60 1.51
CA GLN A 17 20.02 11.53 1.88
C GLN A 17 19.34 10.21 2.24
N THR A 18 18.01 10.19 2.39
CA THR A 18 17.24 8.96 2.63
C THR A 18 17.38 8.03 1.44
N LYS A 19 18.01 6.87 1.65
CA LYS A 19 18.27 5.86 0.61
C LYS A 19 17.88 4.49 1.10
N ARG A 20 17.19 3.73 0.26
CA ARG A 20 16.88 2.33 0.55
C ARG A 20 16.85 1.50 -0.74
N PRO A 21 18.01 1.00 -1.22
CA PRO A 21 18.12 0.35 -2.52
C PRO A 21 17.42 -1.02 -2.57
N ASP A 22 17.09 -1.59 -1.42
CA ASP A 22 16.33 -2.82 -1.24
C ASP A 22 14.83 -2.57 -1.04
N LEU A 23 14.35 -1.32 -1.14
CA LEU A 23 12.93 -0.97 -1.04
C LEU A 23 12.37 -0.56 -2.39
N VAL A 24 11.27 -1.20 -2.78
CA VAL A 24 10.43 -0.79 -3.92
C VAL A 24 9.08 -0.36 -3.38
N VAL A 25 8.67 0.86 -3.68
CA VAL A 25 7.33 1.36 -3.35
C VAL A 25 6.45 1.25 -4.59
N THR A 26 5.30 0.60 -4.49
CA THR A 26 4.33 0.57 -5.60
C THR A 26 3.05 1.30 -5.22
N ILE A 27 2.59 2.16 -6.11
CA ILE A 27 1.36 2.94 -5.93
C ILE A 27 0.44 2.68 -7.12
N GLY A 28 -0.60 1.89 -6.89
CA GLY A 28 -1.63 1.62 -7.90
C GLY A 28 -2.64 2.76 -7.97
N TYR A 29 -2.98 3.21 -9.17
CA TYR A 29 -4.09 4.14 -9.38
C TYR A 29 -4.83 3.83 -10.68
N GLY A 30 -6.07 4.29 -10.74
CA GLY A 30 -6.94 4.16 -11.91
C GLY A 30 -7.08 5.49 -12.64
N ASP A 31 -7.06 5.46 -13.97
CA ASP A 31 -7.21 6.67 -14.79
C ASP A 31 -8.67 7.13 -14.93
N GLU A 32 -9.61 6.34 -14.42
CA GLU A 32 -11.05 6.58 -14.46
C GLU A 32 -11.50 7.83 -13.68
N LEU A 33 -10.75 8.24 -12.65
CA LEU A 33 -11.08 9.39 -11.81
C LEU A 33 -10.02 10.49 -11.95
N PRO A 34 -10.37 11.70 -12.44
CA PRO A 34 -9.42 12.81 -12.60
C PRO A 34 -8.63 13.13 -11.33
N VAL A 35 -9.24 12.93 -10.17
CA VAL A 35 -8.63 13.15 -8.86
C VAL A 35 -7.41 12.25 -8.61
N PHE A 36 -7.40 11.02 -9.13
CA PHE A 36 -6.25 10.11 -9.00
C PHE A 36 -5.07 10.59 -9.85
N ARG A 37 -5.32 11.22 -11.01
CA ARG A 37 -4.26 11.85 -11.82
C ARG A 37 -3.65 13.06 -11.12
N HIS A 38 -4.46 13.88 -10.45
CA HIS A 38 -3.96 14.99 -9.64
C HIS A 38 -3.12 14.48 -8.45
N ALA A 39 -3.60 13.45 -7.74
CA ALA A 39 -2.85 12.83 -6.65
C ALA A 39 -1.52 12.23 -7.13
N ARG A 40 -1.49 11.61 -8.32
CA ARG A 40 -0.24 11.17 -8.95
C ARG A 40 0.71 12.34 -9.18
N ALA A 41 0.24 13.43 -9.80
CA ALA A 41 1.09 14.59 -10.05
C ALA A 41 1.70 15.16 -8.76
N LEU A 42 0.94 15.20 -7.66
CA LEU A 42 1.46 15.57 -6.34
C LEU A 42 2.52 14.59 -5.83
N TRP A 43 2.27 13.28 -5.96
CA TRP A 43 3.25 12.24 -5.62
C TRP A 43 4.55 12.39 -6.42
N GLN A 44 4.46 12.72 -7.71
CA GLN A 44 5.63 12.95 -8.56
C GLN A 44 6.47 14.14 -8.08
N PHE A 45 5.82 15.22 -7.62
CA PHE A 45 6.55 16.33 -6.99
C PHE A 45 7.18 15.92 -5.67
N TYR A 46 6.42 15.23 -4.82
CA TYR A 46 6.87 14.80 -3.49
C TYR A 46 8.07 13.85 -3.54
N MET A 47 8.09 12.89 -4.48
CA MET A 47 9.20 11.93 -4.63
C MET A 47 10.51 12.59 -5.07
N CYS A 48 10.48 13.77 -5.70
CA CYS A 48 11.72 14.51 -6.03
C CYS A 48 12.55 14.86 -4.80
N HIS A 49 11.94 14.93 -3.61
CA HIS A 49 12.65 15.14 -2.36
C HIS A 49 13.31 13.86 -1.83
N PHE A 50 12.91 12.68 -2.31
CA PHE A 50 13.44 11.38 -1.88
C PHE A 50 14.08 10.60 -3.06
N PRO A 51 15.14 11.13 -3.68
CA PRO A 51 15.74 10.54 -4.89
C PRO A 51 16.37 9.16 -4.66
N GLY A 52 16.58 8.76 -3.40
CA GLY A 52 17.11 7.46 -3.01
C GLY A 52 16.08 6.36 -2.79
N ILE A 53 14.79 6.66 -3.01
CA ILE A 53 13.67 5.72 -2.84
C ILE A 53 13.04 5.44 -4.20
N GLU A 54 12.95 4.17 -4.57
CA GLU A 54 12.27 3.78 -5.79
C GLU A 54 10.76 3.75 -5.59
N VAL A 55 10.04 4.55 -6.38
CA VAL A 55 8.57 4.57 -6.43
C VAL A 55 8.11 4.24 -7.84
N ILE A 56 7.30 3.20 -7.98
CA ILE A 56 6.70 2.74 -9.24
C ILE A 56 5.20 2.99 -9.17
N PHE A 57 4.70 3.86 -10.04
CA PHE A 57 3.26 3.99 -10.24
C PHE A 57 2.77 2.88 -11.16
N VAL A 58 1.62 2.28 -10.82
CA VAL A 58 1.04 1.18 -11.59
C VAL A 58 -0.34 1.59 -12.07
N ARG A 59 -0.59 1.44 -13.37
CA ARG A 59 -1.91 1.66 -13.97
C ARG A 59 -2.27 0.61 -15.01
N TRP A 60 -3.55 0.49 -15.31
CA TRP A 60 -4.04 -0.36 -16.38
C TRP A 60 -3.75 0.23 -17.75
N SER A 61 -3.53 -0.63 -18.74
CA SER A 61 -3.42 -0.25 -20.15
C SER A 61 -4.24 -1.16 -21.04
N ASP A 62 -5.16 -0.55 -21.80
CA ASP A 62 -5.94 -1.17 -22.87
C ASP A 62 -5.09 -1.42 -24.14
N LYS A 63 -3.91 -0.80 -24.23
CA LYS A 63 -2.97 -0.99 -25.35
C LYS A 63 -2.11 -2.25 -25.22
N LEU A 64 -2.09 -2.85 -24.04
CA LEU A 64 -1.32 -4.05 -23.73
C LEU A 64 -2.25 -5.25 -23.62
N LYS A 65 -1.79 -6.40 -24.11
CA LYS A 65 -2.50 -7.67 -23.96
C LYS A 65 -2.48 -8.09 -22.49
N ARG A 66 -3.39 -8.99 -22.11
CA ARG A 66 -3.34 -9.61 -20.78
C ARG A 66 -1.97 -10.23 -20.54
N GLY A 67 -1.53 -10.18 -19.29
CA GLY A 67 -0.23 -10.73 -18.88
C GLY A 67 0.97 -9.85 -19.26
N GLU A 68 0.81 -8.88 -20.16
CA GLU A 68 1.86 -7.93 -20.51
C GLU A 68 2.03 -6.88 -19.42
N VAL A 69 3.29 -6.67 -19.02
CA VAL A 69 3.70 -5.61 -18.10
C VAL A 69 4.86 -4.87 -18.75
N MET A 70 4.71 -3.56 -18.93
CA MET A 70 5.70 -2.73 -19.61
C MET A 70 5.81 -1.37 -18.92
N SER A 71 7.01 -0.82 -18.83
CA SER A 71 7.19 0.58 -18.44
C SER A 71 7.04 1.50 -19.64
N ASP A 72 6.29 2.60 -19.49
CA ASP A 72 6.23 3.68 -20.50
C ASP A 72 7.25 4.81 -20.24
N GLY A 73 8.21 4.58 -19.34
CA GLY A 73 9.19 5.57 -18.88
C GLY A 73 8.72 6.42 -17.70
N HIS A 74 7.43 6.37 -17.34
CA HIS A 74 6.88 7.09 -16.20
C HIS A 74 6.13 6.17 -15.24
N ASP A 75 5.28 5.30 -15.79
CA ASP A 75 4.46 4.35 -15.05
C ASP A 75 4.74 2.92 -15.52
N LEU A 76 4.38 1.96 -14.68
CA LEU A 76 4.30 0.55 -15.03
C LEU A 76 2.88 0.26 -15.51
N LEU A 77 2.76 -0.03 -16.80
CA LEU A 77 1.53 -0.38 -17.47
C LEU A 77 1.27 -1.88 -17.33
N VAL A 78 0.06 -2.23 -16.89
CA VAL A 78 -0.40 -3.62 -16.81
C VAL A 78 -1.52 -3.83 -17.82
N GLY A 79 -1.36 -4.80 -18.71
CA GLY A 79 -2.32 -5.07 -19.75
C GLY A 79 -3.59 -5.73 -19.25
N ILE A 80 -4.72 -5.12 -19.63
CA ILE A 80 -6.07 -5.63 -19.35
C ILE A 80 -6.62 -6.46 -20.53
N GLY A 81 -6.11 -6.22 -21.75
CA GLY A 81 -6.65 -6.77 -23.00
C GLY A 81 -8.12 -6.39 -23.26
N ASP A 82 -8.69 -6.94 -24.33
CA ASP A 82 -10.03 -6.56 -24.83
C ASP A 82 -11.21 -7.19 -24.04
N GLY A 83 -10.93 -7.98 -22.99
CA GLY A 83 -11.88 -8.97 -22.49
C GLY A 83 -12.35 -8.84 -21.05
N PHE A 84 -11.91 -7.83 -20.27
CA PHE A 84 -12.34 -7.75 -18.86
C PHE A 84 -13.77 -7.22 -18.79
N GLN A 85 -14.73 -8.10 -19.05
CA GLN A 85 -16.15 -7.85 -18.88
C GLN A 85 -16.55 -8.23 -17.46
N GLY A 86 -17.21 -7.30 -16.77
CA GLY A 86 -17.70 -7.46 -15.41
C GLY A 86 -18.51 -6.23 -15.04
N GLU A 87 -19.38 -6.35 -14.04
CA GLU A 87 -20.18 -5.21 -13.57
C GLU A 87 -19.25 -4.05 -13.19
N ALA A 88 -19.58 -2.85 -13.69
CA ALA A 88 -18.89 -1.61 -13.35
C ALA A 88 -19.17 -1.29 -11.86
N GLY A 89 -18.36 -1.85 -10.97
CA GLY A 89 -18.65 -1.96 -9.55
C GLY A 89 -18.29 -0.70 -8.77
N TYR A 90 -17.10 -0.14 -8.91
CA TYR A 90 -16.66 0.89 -7.99
C TYR A 90 -17.10 2.29 -8.40
N ASN A 91 -16.89 2.67 -9.66
CA ASN A 91 -17.22 4.03 -10.14
C ASN A 91 -18.72 4.36 -10.09
N ASN A 92 -19.57 3.34 -10.20
CA ASN A 92 -21.02 3.50 -10.27
C ASN A 92 -21.75 3.09 -8.98
N SER A 93 -21.23 2.12 -8.21
CA SER A 93 -21.89 1.63 -6.98
C SER A 93 -21.11 1.92 -5.67
N GLY A 94 -19.83 2.28 -5.76
CA GLY A 94 -18.98 2.54 -4.60
C GLY A 94 -18.62 1.27 -3.82
N VAL A 95 -18.99 0.10 -4.37
CA VAL A 95 -18.75 -1.22 -3.82
C VAL A 95 -17.91 -1.98 -4.83
N TRP A 96 -16.79 -2.53 -4.36
CA TRP A 96 -15.95 -3.40 -5.17
C TRP A 96 -16.71 -4.69 -5.52
N SER A 97 -16.90 -4.94 -6.82
CA SER A 97 -17.51 -6.18 -7.29
C SER A 97 -16.51 -7.35 -7.25
N GLN A 98 -17.01 -8.59 -7.34
CA GLN A 98 -16.14 -9.78 -7.43
C GLN A 98 -15.19 -9.70 -8.63
N SER A 99 -15.67 -9.22 -9.78
CA SER A 99 -14.87 -9.03 -10.99
C SER A 99 -13.79 -7.97 -10.80
N GLU A 100 -14.10 -6.86 -10.13
CA GLU A 100 -13.09 -5.83 -9.84
C GLU A 100 -12.04 -6.32 -8.84
N ASN A 101 -12.45 -7.03 -7.79
CA ASN A 101 -11.51 -7.63 -6.85
C ASN A 101 -10.54 -8.58 -7.56
N ALA A 102 -11.05 -9.46 -8.44
CA ALA A 102 -10.22 -10.33 -9.27
C ALA A 102 -9.27 -9.53 -10.17
N ARG A 103 -9.75 -8.44 -10.78
CA ARG A 103 -8.93 -7.52 -11.56
C ARG A 103 -7.77 -6.97 -10.72
N TRP A 104 -8.04 -6.49 -9.51
CA TRP A 104 -7.02 -5.93 -8.63
C TRP A 104 -6.01 -6.96 -8.14
N ILE A 105 -6.46 -8.17 -7.78
CA ILE A 105 -5.59 -9.30 -7.45
C ILE A 105 -4.68 -9.63 -8.63
N TYR A 106 -5.26 -9.79 -9.82
CA TYR A 106 -4.50 -10.09 -11.04
C TYR A 106 -3.44 -9.02 -11.33
N ARG A 107 -3.78 -7.73 -11.22
CA ARG A 107 -2.80 -6.65 -11.36
C ARG A 107 -1.63 -6.80 -10.40
N GLN A 108 -1.95 -7.06 -9.14
CA GLN A 108 -0.94 -7.19 -8.11
C GLN A 108 -0.01 -8.36 -8.43
N VAL A 109 -0.55 -9.51 -8.82
CA VAL A 109 0.26 -10.68 -9.18
C VAL A 109 1.19 -10.36 -10.36
N LEU A 110 0.69 -9.69 -11.40
CA LEU A 110 1.51 -9.30 -12.55
C LEU A 110 2.63 -8.33 -12.18
N VAL A 111 2.34 -7.33 -11.33
CA VAL A 111 3.37 -6.41 -10.82
C VAL A 111 4.40 -7.16 -9.97
N GLN A 112 3.95 -8.04 -9.08
CA GLN A 112 4.85 -8.85 -8.25
C GLN A 112 5.75 -9.74 -9.10
N ASP A 113 5.20 -10.39 -10.12
CA ASP A 113 5.95 -11.22 -11.06
C ASP A 113 6.98 -10.39 -11.86
N TYR A 114 6.59 -9.22 -12.36
CA TYR A 114 7.52 -8.28 -12.98
C TYR A 114 8.68 -7.94 -12.03
N LEU A 115 8.39 -7.53 -10.80
CA LEU A 115 9.42 -7.18 -9.82
C LEU A 115 10.34 -8.37 -9.50
N LEU A 116 9.80 -9.58 -9.36
CA LEU A 116 10.55 -10.80 -9.10
C LEU A 116 11.46 -11.19 -10.27
N ARG A 117 11.05 -10.93 -11.51
CA ARG A 117 11.85 -11.20 -12.72
C ARG A 117 12.92 -10.15 -13.00
N THR A 118 12.67 -8.89 -12.65
CA THR A 118 13.65 -7.82 -12.90
C THR A 118 14.60 -7.59 -11.72
N ARG A 119 14.49 -8.36 -10.63
CA ARG A 119 15.31 -8.21 -9.42
C ARG A 119 15.77 -9.55 -8.86
N ASP A 120 17.09 -9.75 -8.92
CA ASP A 120 17.74 -10.96 -8.42
C ASP A 120 18.05 -10.90 -6.91
N LYS A 121 18.24 -9.69 -6.36
CA LYS A 121 18.61 -9.49 -4.95
C LYS A 121 17.36 -9.50 -4.05
N PRO A 122 17.51 -9.83 -2.75
CA PRO A 122 16.45 -9.61 -1.77
C PRO A 122 16.00 -8.14 -1.77
N PHE A 123 14.69 -7.93 -1.69
CA PHE A 123 14.07 -6.61 -1.60
C PHE A 123 12.77 -6.69 -0.79
N PHE A 124 12.30 -5.54 -0.34
CA PHE A 124 10.99 -5.31 0.22
C PHE A 124 10.10 -4.59 -0.80
N LEU A 125 8.87 -5.04 -0.92
CA LEU A 125 7.81 -4.35 -1.63
C LEU A 125 6.91 -3.64 -0.61
N TYR A 126 6.85 -2.31 -0.68
CA TYR A 126 5.88 -1.51 0.06
C TYR A 126 4.77 -1.06 -0.88
N GLN A 127 3.61 -1.68 -0.76
CA GLN A 127 2.41 -1.31 -1.52
C GLN A 127 1.61 -0.30 -0.72
N THR A 128 1.20 0.80 -1.35
CA THR A 128 0.34 1.81 -0.72
C THR A 128 -0.64 2.40 -1.72
N THR A 129 -1.63 3.14 -1.22
CA THR A 129 -2.65 3.78 -2.06
C THR A 129 -2.16 5.12 -2.59
N ILE A 130 -2.66 5.55 -3.75
CA ILE A 130 -2.42 6.90 -4.30
C ILE A 130 -2.86 8.01 -3.33
N THR A 131 -3.77 7.67 -2.41
CA THR A 131 -4.37 8.54 -1.38
C THR A 131 -3.60 8.58 -0.07
N SER A 132 -2.44 7.93 -0.03
CA SER A 132 -1.56 7.95 1.13
C SER A 132 -0.44 8.98 0.94
N VAL A 133 0.11 9.46 2.05
CA VAL A 133 1.36 10.22 2.14
C VAL A 133 2.27 9.48 3.10
N VAL A 134 3.52 9.26 2.69
CA VAL A 134 4.47 8.44 3.44
C VAL A 134 5.73 9.25 3.69
N ASP A 135 6.15 9.36 4.94
CA ASP A 135 7.50 9.80 5.29
C ASP A 135 8.46 8.61 5.14
N PHE A 136 9.26 8.62 4.08
CA PHE A 136 10.17 7.52 3.81
C PHE A 136 11.30 7.40 4.85
N ARG A 137 11.61 8.45 5.62
CA ARG A 137 12.59 8.36 6.71
C ARG A 137 12.07 7.43 7.82
N GLY A 138 10.80 7.59 8.17
CA GLY A 138 10.09 6.71 9.10
C GLY A 138 9.99 5.28 8.57
N LEU A 139 9.57 5.09 7.32
CA LEU A 139 9.50 3.76 6.71
C LEU A 139 10.87 3.06 6.70
N CYS A 140 11.95 3.76 6.35
CA CYS A 140 13.31 3.21 6.38
C CYS A 140 13.75 2.81 7.80
N THR A 141 13.39 3.62 8.81
CA THR A 141 13.66 3.31 10.21
C THR A 141 12.97 2.01 10.64
N VAL A 142 11.73 1.80 10.20
CA VAL A 142 11.00 0.55 10.46
C VAL A 142 11.70 -0.62 9.77
N LEU A 143 12.06 -0.46 8.50
CA LEU A 143 12.73 -1.51 7.70
C LEU A 143 14.05 -1.99 8.32
N ASP A 144 14.79 -1.12 9.01
CA ASP A 144 16.01 -1.50 9.74
C ASP A 144 15.77 -2.49 10.89
N HIS A 145 14.52 -2.64 11.34
CA HIS A 145 14.13 -3.46 12.49
C HIS A 145 13.24 -4.65 12.13
N LEU A 146 12.84 -4.77 10.86
CA LEU A 146 12.05 -5.91 10.40
C LEU A 146 12.95 -7.04 9.91
N ALA A 147 12.48 -8.27 10.11
CA ALA A 147 13.15 -9.44 9.54
C ALA A 147 13.09 -9.35 8.00
N PRO A 148 14.21 -9.61 7.29
CA PRO A 148 14.25 -9.54 5.82
C PRO A 148 13.59 -10.74 5.12
N VAL A 149 13.17 -11.75 5.88
CA VAL A 149 12.53 -12.98 5.41
C VAL A 149 11.22 -13.14 6.17
N ASN A 150 10.19 -13.69 5.51
CA ASN A 150 8.84 -13.83 6.07
C ASN A 150 8.25 -12.49 6.55
N CYS A 151 8.68 -11.36 5.99
CA CYS A 151 8.11 -10.07 6.35
C CYS A 151 6.77 -9.92 5.66
N PHE A 152 5.69 -9.87 6.45
CA PHE A 152 4.39 -9.40 6.01
C PHE A 152 3.85 -8.44 7.06
N ALA A 153 3.94 -7.15 6.76
CA ALA A 153 3.71 -6.09 7.74
C ALA A 153 2.79 -4.99 7.22
N GLY A 154 2.03 -4.37 8.11
CA GLY A 154 1.13 -3.28 7.77
C GLY A 154 0.03 -3.10 8.81
N PRO A 155 -0.98 -2.27 8.55
CA PRO A 155 -2.06 -2.02 9.50
C PRO A 155 -2.93 -3.26 9.61
N LEU A 156 -3.13 -3.80 10.81
CA LEU A 156 -3.88 -5.04 10.95
C LEU A 156 -5.38 -4.80 11.06
N GLY A 157 -6.14 -5.64 10.37
CA GLY A 157 -7.56 -5.82 10.57
C GLY A 157 -7.87 -7.25 10.97
N ARG A 158 -9.06 -7.47 11.54
CA ARG A 158 -9.59 -8.80 11.81
C ARG A 158 -11.00 -8.91 11.27
N LEU A 159 -11.24 -9.95 10.47
CA LEU A 159 -12.58 -10.24 9.97
C LEU A 159 -13.40 -10.97 11.03
N THR A 160 -14.66 -10.58 11.13
CA THR A 160 -15.69 -11.26 11.93
C THR A 160 -16.73 -11.97 11.06
N ALA A 161 -16.75 -11.68 9.75
CA ALA A 161 -17.65 -12.26 8.77
C ALA A 161 -17.01 -12.19 7.36
N PRO A 162 -17.48 -13.03 6.40
CA PRO A 162 -18.36 -14.19 6.60
C PRO A 162 -17.68 -15.31 7.40
N GLU A 163 -18.45 -16.32 7.84
CA GLU A 163 -17.98 -17.39 8.76
C GLU A 163 -16.67 -18.04 8.31
N VAL A 164 -16.52 -18.30 7.00
CA VAL A 164 -15.29 -18.86 6.41
C VAL A 164 -14.04 -18.02 6.69
N PHE A 165 -14.18 -16.70 6.86
CA PHE A 165 -13.10 -15.77 7.17
C PHE A 165 -13.09 -15.30 8.63
N ASN A 166 -13.98 -15.83 9.49
CA ASN A 166 -14.06 -15.39 10.87
C ASN A 166 -12.73 -15.61 11.61
N GLY A 167 -12.24 -14.57 12.25
CA GLY A 167 -10.94 -14.56 12.94
C GLY A 167 -9.73 -14.26 12.06
N LEU A 168 -9.88 -14.26 10.72
CA LEU A 168 -8.77 -13.99 9.80
C LEU A 168 -8.17 -12.62 10.12
N THR A 169 -6.88 -12.63 10.45
CA THR A 169 -6.10 -11.41 10.64
C THR A 169 -5.40 -11.08 9.32
N PHE A 170 -5.64 -9.88 8.81
CA PHE A 170 -5.15 -9.42 7.52
C PHE A 170 -4.38 -8.11 7.66
N VAL A 171 -3.48 -7.84 6.71
CA VAL A 171 -2.86 -6.54 6.55
C VAL A 171 -3.76 -5.72 5.63
N SER A 172 -4.29 -4.59 6.12
CA SER A 172 -5.21 -3.72 5.42
C SER A 172 -4.62 -3.19 4.12
N GLY A 173 -5.42 -3.07 3.07
CA GLY A 173 -5.05 -2.42 1.82
C GLY A 173 -4.70 -0.92 1.91
N ALA A 174 -4.61 -0.34 3.12
CA ALA A 174 -3.99 0.98 3.31
C ALA A 174 -2.49 0.95 2.94
N SER A 175 -1.78 -0.08 3.41
CA SER A 175 -0.43 -0.41 2.97
C SER A 175 -0.06 -1.83 3.36
N ALA A 176 0.83 -2.44 2.58
CA ALA A 176 1.41 -3.73 2.87
C ALA A 176 2.90 -3.72 2.54
N LEU A 177 3.72 -4.14 3.50
CA LEU A 177 5.15 -4.35 3.34
C LEU A 177 5.42 -5.85 3.29
N MET A 178 6.08 -6.30 2.23
CA MET A 178 6.32 -7.72 1.97
C MET A 178 7.77 -7.95 1.56
N SER A 179 8.43 -8.95 2.14
CA SER A 179 9.74 -9.40 1.66
C SER A 179 9.61 -10.23 0.38
N ARG A 180 10.69 -10.29 -0.41
CA ARG A 180 10.75 -11.04 -1.68
C ARG A 180 10.24 -12.49 -1.57
N ASP A 181 10.57 -13.20 -0.49
CA ASP A 181 10.12 -14.59 -0.28
C ASP A 181 8.61 -14.71 -0.03
N VAL A 182 8.00 -13.71 0.61
CA VAL A 182 6.54 -13.64 0.75
C VAL A 182 5.88 -13.43 -0.62
N LEU A 183 6.47 -12.59 -1.49
CA LEU A 183 5.99 -12.40 -2.85
C LEU A 183 6.09 -13.68 -3.69
N LEU A 184 7.18 -14.44 -3.55
CA LEU A 184 7.33 -15.73 -4.20
C LEU A 184 6.24 -16.71 -3.76
N ARG A 185 5.96 -16.81 -2.46
CA ARG A 185 4.87 -17.66 -1.95
C ARG A 185 3.52 -17.22 -2.48
N MET A 186 3.22 -15.92 -2.48
CA MET A 186 1.96 -15.44 -3.04
C MET A 186 1.81 -15.83 -4.51
N ARG A 187 2.88 -15.70 -5.30
CA ARG A 187 2.90 -16.10 -6.71
C ARG A 187 2.70 -17.61 -6.88
N GLU A 188 3.37 -18.43 -6.07
CA GLU A 188 3.24 -19.90 -6.10
C GLU A 188 1.83 -20.38 -5.73
N ARG A 189 1.13 -19.63 -4.87
CA ARG A 189 -0.20 -19.95 -4.35
C ARG A 189 -1.35 -19.27 -5.09
N TYR A 190 -1.03 -18.42 -6.07
CA TYR A 190 -2.06 -17.74 -6.86
C TYR A 190 -2.73 -18.72 -7.82
N ASP A 191 -3.98 -19.05 -7.53
CA ASP A 191 -4.90 -19.73 -8.44
C ASP A 191 -6.06 -18.79 -8.81
N PRO A 192 -6.17 -18.34 -10.07
CA PRO A 192 -7.24 -17.47 -10.56
C PRO A 192 -8.63 -18.11 -10.55
N HIS A 193 -8.71 -19.44 -10.60
CA HIS A 193 -9.98 -20.17 -10.55
C HIS A 193 -10.42 -20.45 -9.11
N HIS A 194 -9.57 -20.13 -8.13
CA HIS A 194 -9.90 -20.30 -6.73
C HIS A 194 -11.10 -19.42 -6.35
N PRO A 195 -12.07 -19.91 -5.55
CA PRO A 195 -13.21 -19.11 -5.07
C PRO A 195 -12.84 -17.82 -4.32
N PHE A 196 -11.58 -17.69 -3.89
CA PHE A 196 -11.08 -16.50 -3.19
C PHE A 196 -10.26 -15.57 -4.08
N ALA A 197 -10.09 -15.87 -5.37
CA ALA A 197 -9.50 -14.94 -6.33
C ALA A 197 -10.43 -13.75 -6.64
N THR A 198 -11.61 -13.68 -6.02
CA THR A 198 -12.63 -12.63 -6.20
C THR A 198 -12.97 -11.87 -4.91
N VAL A 199 -12.33 -12.19 -3.79
CA VAL A 199 -12.50 -11.44 -2.51
C VAL A 199 -11.63 -10.19 -2.51
N PRO A 200 -11.86 -9.21 -1.61
CA PRO A 200 -11.01 -8.04 -1.52
C PRO A 200 -9.54 -8.41 -1.42
N ASN A 201 -8.69 -7.64 -2.09
CA ASN A 201 -7.29 -7.98 -2.30
C ASN A 201 -6.52 -8.28 -1.00
N ASP A 202 -6.70 -7.47 0.05
CA ASP A 202 -6.07 -7.67 1.36
C ASP A 202 -6.53 -8.96 2.07
N ILE A 203 -7.79 -9.35 1.85
CA ILE A 203 -8.34 -10.62 2.34
C ILE A 203 -7.77 -11.79 1.54
N TRP A 204 -7.62 -11.66 0.22
CA TRP A 204 -6.96 -12.67 -0.61
C TRP A 204 -5.50 -12.86 -0.17
N GLN A 205 -4.73 -11.79 0.02
CA GLN A 205 -3.36 -11.86 0.53
C GLN A 205 -3.30 -12.62 1.85
N ALA A 206 -4.19 -12.30 2.79
CA ALA A 206 -4.23 -12.97 4.08
C ALA A 206 -4.68 -14.44 3.99
N ALA A 207 -5.52 -14.78 3.02
CA ALA A 207 -5.96 -16.15 2.76
C ALA A 207 -4.84 -17.01 2.16
N VAL A 208 -4.10 -16.49 1.18
CA VAL A 208 -2.99 -17.23 0.55
C VAL A 208 -1.73 -17.27 1.41
N LEU A 209 -1.56 -16.35 2.36
CA LEU A 209 -0.46 -16.31 3.32
C LEU A 209 -0.91 -16.75 4.72
N ASP A 210 -1.75 -17.77 4.84
CA ASP A 210 -2.30 -18.22 6.13
C ASP A 210 -1.28 -18.84 7.10
N ASP A 211 -0.02 -18.96 6.69
CA ASP A 211 1.12 -19.47 7.46
C ASP A 211 2.16 -18.39 7.83
N VAL A 212 2.04 -17.16 7.33
CA VAL A 212 3.03 -16.08 7.55
C VAL A 212 2.62 -15.13 8.67
N PRO A 213 3.28 -15.06 9.84
CA PRO A 213 2.90 -14.13 10.90
C PRO A 213 2.86 -12.66 10.42
N ARG A 214 1.90 -11.87 10.92
CA ARG A 214 1.73 -10.46 10.53
C ARG A 214 2.39 -9.54 11.54
N GLN A 215 3.13 -8.56 11.05
CA GLN A 215 3.68 -7.47 11.87
C GLN A 215 2.76 -6.24 11.76
N ALA A 216 2.30 -5.73 12.89
CA ALA A 216 1.41 -4.58 12.93
C ALA A 216 2.22 -3.30 12.79
N LEU A 217 1.87 -2.49 11.79
CA LEU A 217 2.49 -1.18 11.56
C LEU A 217 1.46 -0.05 11.72
N PRO A 218 1.90 1.14 12.18
CA PRO A 218 1.02 2.28 12.37
C PRO A 218 0.59 2.88 11.01
N THR A 219 -0.69 3.19 10.90
CA THR A 219 -1.22 4.11 9.88
C THR A 219 -2.20 5.05 10.55
N PHE A 220 -2.10 6.33 10.21
CA PHE A 220 -3.09 7.33 10.63
C PHE A 220 -4.06 7.60 9.48
N ASN A 221 -5.36 7.52 9.73
CA ASN A 221 -6.38 7.82 8.73
C ASN A 221 -6.97 9.20 9.00
N PHE A 222 -6.78 10.13 8.06
CA PHE A 222 -7.55 11.37 8.02
C PHE A 222 -8.94 11.03 7.46
N LEU A 223 -9.93 10.90 8.34
CA LEU A 223 -11.34 10.62 8.02
C LEU A 223 -12.12 11.93 7.98
N LYS A 224 -12.78 12.25 6.85
CA LYS A 224 -13.97 13.13 6.66
C LYS A 224 -13.91 13.92 5.34
N PRO A 225 -15.06 14.16 4.66
CA PRO A 225 -15.17 15.24 3.71
C PRO A 225 -15.03 16.58 4.46
N ARG A 226 -14.41 17.55 3.80
CA ARG A 226 -14.30 18.92 4.34
C ARG A 226 -15.69 19.50 4.65
N ALA A 227 -15.83 20.18 5.78
CA ALA A 227 -16.57 21.44 5.75
C ALA A 227 -15.77 22.38 4.83
N PRO A 228 -16.38 23.17 3.92
CA PRO A 228 -15.70 23.94 2.84
C PRO A 228 -14.50 24.84 3.23
N ARG A 229 -14.17 24.94 4.52
CA ARG A 229 -13.10 25.73 5.12
C ARG A 229 -12.33 25.02 6.24
N ALA A 230 -12.27 23.68 6.27
CA ALA A 230 -11.38 23.00 7.22
C ALA A 230 -9.97 23.58 7.05
N ASP A 231 -9.50 24.28 8.07
CA ASP A 231 -8.35 25.18 8.01
C ASP A 231 -7.10 24.39 7.57
N GLY A 232 -6.50 24.79 6.45
CA GLY A 232 -5.28 24.16 5.95
C GLY A 232 -4.15 24.15 6.98
N ALA A 233 -4.13 25.17 7.87
CA ALA A 233 -3.18 25.23 8.97
C ALA A 233 -3.39 24.11 10.00
N TYR A 234 -4.65 23.75 10.31
CA TYR A 234 -4.95 22.68 11.25
C TYR A 234 -4.46 21.30 10.75
N LEU A 235 -4.68 21.00 9.47
CA LEU A 235 -4.21 19.74 8.86
C LEU A 235 -2.69 19.64 8.89
N TYR A 236 -2.01 20.72 8.49
CA TYR A 236 -0.56 20.81 8.51
C TYR A 236 -0.01 20.64 9.94
N GLN A 237 -0.54 21.39 10.92
CA GLN A 237 -0.10 21.30 12.32
C GLN A 237 -0.34 19.91 12.93
N THR A 238 -1.48 19.30 12.62
CA THR A 238 -1.82 17.94 13.08
C THR A 238 -0.83 16.93 12.50
N ALA A 239 -0.52 17.03 11.20
CA ALA A 239 0.45 16.16 10.55
C ALA A 239 1.86 16.34 11.13
N GLN A 240 2.31 17.58 11.37
CA GLN A 240 3.60 17.84 12.02
C GLN A 240 3.67 17.23 13.42
N TRP A 241 2.60 17.36 14.21
CA TRP A 241 2.53 16.73 15.53
C TRP A 241 2.61 15.20 15.42
N LEU A 242 1.84 14.59 14.51
CA LEU A 242 1.85 13.15 14.30
C LEU A 242 3.22 12.64 13.85
N VAL A 243 3.95 13.36 12.98
CA VAL A 243 5.32 13.01 12.58
C VAL A 243 6.25 13.00 13.80
N ARG A 244 6.15 13.99 14.70
CA ARG A 244 6.92 14.02 15.95
C ARG A 244 6.60 12.85 16.88
N GLU A 245 5.35 12.38 16.87
CA GLU A 245 4.91 11.18 17.60
C GLU A 245 5.29 9.86 16.90
N GLY A 246 6.02 9.92 15.78
CA GLY A 246 6.54 8.75 15.07
C GLY A 246 5.62 8.19 13.98
N HIS A 247 4.51 8.86 13.65
CA HIS A 247 3.71 8.46 12.50
C HIS A 247 4.44 8.78 11.19
N TYR A 248 4.49 7.80 10.29
CA TYR A 248 5.12 7.94 8.99
C TYR A 248 4.19 7.61 7.81
N HIS A 249 2.99 7.06 8.06
CA HIS A 249 2.03 6.74 7.02
C HIS A 249 0.67 7.37 7.34
N PHE A 250 0.27 8.31 6.49
CA PHE A 250 -1.00 9.02 6.55
C PHE A 250 -1.86 8.61 5.37
N ARG A 251 -3.04 8.04 5.63
CA ARG A 251 -4.03 7.73 4.60
C ARG A 251 -5.14 8.76 4.63
N ILE A 252 -5.49 9.30 3.46
CA ILE A 252 -6.63 10.18 3.30
C ILE A 252 -7.83 9.32 2.93
N LYS A 253 -8.87 9.35 3.75
CA LYS A 253 -10.17 8.70 3.50
C LYS A 253 -11.26 9.75 3.48
N THR A 254 -11.78 10.00 2.30
CA THR A 254 -12.89 10.91 2.07
C THR A 254 -14.15 10.10 1.93
N VAL A 255 -14.97 10.09 2.99
CA VAL A 255 -16.29 9.43 2.94
C VAL A 255 -17.20 10.33 2.12
N ALA A 256 -17.77 9.83 1.04
CA ALA A 256 -18.82 10.56 0.30
C ALA A 256 -19.96 10.94 1.27
N PRO A 257 -20.60 12.10 1.12
CA PRO A 257 -21.87 12.38 1.76
C PRO A 257 -22.86 11.23 1.52
N GLU A 258 -23.75 10.93 2.48
CA GLU A 258 -24.73 9.83 2.38
C GLU A 258 -25.59 9.88 1.10
N ASP A 259 -25.77 11.08 0.53
CA ASP A 259 -26.60 11.32 -0.66
C ASP A 259 -25.80 11.33 -1.98
N ALA A 260 -24.47 11.26 -1.92
CA ALA A 260 -23.61 11.27 -3.09
C ALA A 260 -23.50 9.85 -3.65
N ALA A 261 -24.46 9.50 -4.51
CA ALA A 261 -24.52 8.26 -5.30
C ALA A 261 -23.13 7.61 -5.52
N ALA A 262 -22.78 6.65 -4.65
CA ALA A 262 -21.68 5.72 -4.83
C ALA A 262 -20.23 6.25 -4.93
N ARG A 263 -19.93 7.56 -4.85
CA ARG A 263 -18.54 8.05 -5.02
C ARG A 263 -17.75 8.02 -3.71
N ARG A 264 -17.41 6.83 -3.24
CA ARG A 264 -16.78 6.59 -1.93
C ARG A 264 -15.37 7.17 -1.73
N GLU A 265 -14.70 7.64 -2.78
CA GLU A 265 -13.35 8.23 -2.70
C GLU A 265 -13.26 9.55 -3.48
N ASP A 266 -13.89 10.61 -2.96
CA ASP A 266 -13.60 11.98 -3.40
C ASP A 266 -12.36 12.53 -2.68
N ILE A 267 -11.16 12.11 -3.11
CA ILE A 267 -9.93 12.59 -2.48
C ILE A 267 -9.84 14.10 -2.64
N ASP A 268 -9.44 14.79 -1.59
CA ASP A 268 -9.10 16.20 -1.68
C ASP A 268 -7.56 16.32 -1.83
N PRO A 269 -7.03 16.59 -3.05
CA PRO A 269 -5.59 16.69 -3.26
C PRO A 269 -4.94 17.81 -2.43
N TRP A 270 -5.72 18.79 -1.94
CA TRP A 270 -5.19 19.81 -1.03
C TRP A 270 -4.85 19.25 0.34
N ILE A 271 -5.62 18.26 0.85
CA ILE A 271 -5.24 17.58 2.11
C ILE A 271 -3.88 16.92 1.90
N MET A 272 -3.73 16.18 0.80
CA MET A 272 -2.49 15.50 0.45
C MET A 272 -1.31 16.46 0.35
N LEU A 273 -1.49 17.61 -0.32
CA LEU A 273 -0.49 18.66 -0.37
C LEU A 273 -0.08 19.13 1.04
N ARG A 274 -1.04 19.44 1.93
CA ARG A 274 -0.74 19.88 3.30
C ARG A 274 -0.01 18.84 4.13
N LEU A 275 -0.34 17.56 3.95
CA LEU A 275 0.38 16.47 4.62
C LEU A 275 1.81 16.32 4.09
N MET A 276 2.00 16.42 2.77
CA MET A 276 3.32 16.39 2.14
C MET A 276 4.20 17.55 2.61
N GLU A 277 3.68 18.78 2.62
CA GLU A 277 4.35 19.96 3.18
C GLU A 277 4.75 19.72 4.65
N ALA A 278 3.82 19.25 5.47
CA ALA A 278 4.08 18.99 6.89
C ALA A 278 5.20 17.95 7.11
N VAL A 279 5.27 16.90 6.28
CA VAL A 279 6.34 15.90 6.35
C VAL A 279 7.69 16.52 5.96
N LEU A 280 7.74 17.30 4.87
CA LEU A 280 8.97 17.93 4.39
C LEU A 280 9.51 18.99 5.35
N ASP A 281 8.63 19.63 6.13
CA ASP A 281 8.99 20.64 7.13
C ASP A 281 9.19 20.07 8.55
N SER A 282 9.07 18.74 8.73
CA SER A 282 9.24 18.10 10.04
C SER A 282 10.54 17.32 10.13
N GLU A 283 11.17 17.39 11.30
CA GLU A 283 12.26 16.48 11.67
C GLU A 283 11.70 15.08 11.91
N HIS A 284 12.40 14.08 11.39
CA HIS A 284 12.12 12.68 11.68
C HIS A 284 12.82 12.28 12.98
N LEU A 285 12.08 11.63 13.88
CA LEU A 285 12.60 11.09 15.14
C LEU A 285 12.54 9.56 15.11
N PRO A 286 13.67 8.87 14.82
CA PRO A 286 13.68 7.40 14.73
C PRO A 286 13.15 6.71 15.99
N GLN A 287 13.50 7.23 17.17
CA GLN A 287 13.05 6.66 18.45
C GLN A 287 11.53 6.75 18.64
N ALA A 288 10.91 7.87 18.24
CA ALA A 288 9.45 8.02 18.32
C ALA A 288 8.75 7.04 17.37
N THR A 289 9.29 6.86 16.16
CA THR A 289 8.77 5.89 15.18
C THR A 289 8.84 4.47 15.74
N LEU A 290 9.97 4.06 16.29
CA LEU A 290 10.14 2.73 16.88
C LEU A 290 9.24 2.52 18.11
N ALA A 291 9.08 3.53 18.96
CA ALA A 291 8.17 3.48 20.10
C ALA A 291 6.70 3.31 19.66
N LEU A 292 6.28 4.00 18.60
CA LEU A 292 4.94 3.85 18.04
C LEU A 292 4.73 2.47 17.43
N VAL A 293 5.71 1.93 16.71
CA VAL A 293 5.65 0.58 16.15
C VAL A 293 5.53 -0.48 17.24
N ASP A 294 6.36 -0.43 18.29
CA ASP A 294 6.27 -1.35 19.44
C ASP A 294 4.90 -1.26 20.12
N LYS A 295 4.39 -0.04 20.34
CA LYS A 295 3.04 0.19 20.89
C LYS A 295 1.96 -0.45 20.03
N VAL A 296 1.98 -0.25 18.72
CA VAL A 296 0.99 -0.83 17.80
C VAL A 296 1.09 -2.36 17.76
N GLN A 297 2.30 -2.91 17.75
CA GLN A 297 2.53 -4.35 17.77
C GLN A 297 1.97 -4.99 19.05
N ARG A 298 2.27 -4.41 20.22
CA ARG A 298 1.74 -4.87 21.52
C ARG A 298 0.22 -4.78 21.61
N LEU A 299 -0.38 -3.72 21.06
CA LEU A 299 -1.84 -3.61 21.02
C LEU A 299 -2.49 -4.68 20.15
N ALA A 300 -1.82 -5.08 19.07
CA ALA A 300 -2.35 -6.08 18.13
C ALA A 300 -2.28 -7.52 18.66
N ASP A 301 -1.29 -7.84 19.50
CA ASP A 301 -1.02 -9.21 19.95
C ASP A 301 -1.41 -9.48 21.42
N GLY A 302 -1.98 -8.50 22.12
CA GLY A 302 -2.39 -8.62 23.52
C GLY A 302 -1.27 -8.31 24.52
N GLY A 303 -0.17 -7.68 24.08
CA GLY A 303 0.84 -7.07 24.93
C GLY A 303 2.25 -7.68 24.83
N ALA A 304 2.41 -8.76 24.07
CA ALA A 304 3.66 -9.52 24.00
C ALA A 304 4.69 -8.89 23.01
N GLY A 305 4.25 -8.02 22.10
CA GLY A 305 5.11 -7.37 21.10
C GLY A 305 5.62 -8.32 20.00
N GLN A 306 4.99 -9.48 19.82
CA GLN A 306 5.33 -10.49 18.83
C GLN A 306 4.44 -10.38 17.57
N PRO A 307 4.92 -10.82 16.40
CA PRO A 307 4.08 -10.96 15.21
C PRO A 307 2.80 -11.74 15.50
N VAL A 308 1.68 -11.26 14.95
CA VAL A 308 0.36 -11.85 15.16
C VAL A 308 0.21 -13.06 14.24
N ALA A 309 0.02 -14.25 14.84
CA ALA A 309 -0.26 -15.45 14.07
C ALA A 309 -1.60 -15.31 13.31
N PRO A 310 -1.67 -15.75 12.04
CA PRO A 310 -2.94 -15.93 11.36
C PRO A 310 -3.86 -16.85 12.17
N ARG A 311 -5.11 -16.43 12.39
CA ARG A 311 -6.13 -17.25 13.07
C ARG A 311 -7.18 -17.69 12.07
N ARG A 312 -7.37 -18.99 11.90
CA ARG A 312 -8.48 -19.61 11.12
C ARG A 312 -8.81 -21.02 11.64
N ALA A 313 -9.98 -21.54 11.26
CA ALA A 313 -10.44 -22.88 11.61
C ALA A 313 -9.83 -24.02 10.76
N GLY A 314 -9.22 -23.72 9.60
CA GLY A 314 -8.53 -24.69 8.73
C GLY A 314 -7.77 -23.99 7.58
N PRO A 315 -6.80 -24.67 6.93
CA PRO A 315 -6.05 -24.12 5.80
C PRO A 315 -6.93 -23.99 4.55
N LEU A 316 -6.76 -22.91 3.79
CA LEU A 316 -7.52 -22.68 2.54
C LEU A 316 -6.78 -23.12 1.27
N HIS A 317 -5.52 -23.50 1.41
CA HIS A 317 -4.64 -23.76 0.28
C HIS A 317 -4.77 -25.22 -0.20
N THR A 318 -5.10 -25.42 -1.48
CA THR A 318 -5.27 -26.74 -2.08
C THR A 318 -3.99 -27.33 -2.67
N GLY A 319 -2.89 -26.60 -2.76
CA GLY A 319 -1.63 -27.09 -3.31
C GLY A 319 -0.89 -26.06 -4.16
N PRO A 320 0.36 -26.33 -4.54
CA PRO A 320 1.09 -25.49 -5.48
C PRO A 320 0.33 -25.37 -6.81
N ARG A 321 0.55 -24.27 -7.51
CA ARG A 321 0.00 -24.03 -8.85
C ARG A 321 0.58 -25.04 -9.87
N ASP A 322 -0.27 -25.81 -10.54
CA ASP A 322 0.13 -26.87 -11.48
C ASP A 322 0.24 -26.41 -12.96
N PHE A 323 0.17 -25.10 -13.25
CA PHE A 323 0.18 -24.57 -14.62
C PHE A 323 0.89 -23.22 -14.75
N ALA A 324 1.48 -22.91 -15.91
CA ALA A 324 2.17 -21.63 -16.17
C ALA A 324 1.20 -20.42 -16.25
N MET A 325 1.68 -19.20 -15.93
CA MET A 325 0.90 -17.96 -16.13
C MET A 325 0.50 -17.80 -17.60
N ASN A 326 -0.80 -17.71 -17.87
CA ASN A 326 -1.36 -17.54 -19.20
C ASN A 326 -2.63 -16.66 -19.20
N ASP A 327 -3.04 -16.22 -20.39
CA ASP A 327 -4.06 -15.18 -20.58
C ASP A 327 -5.51 -15.59 -20.22
N ASN A 328 -5.73 -16.86 -19.84
CA ASN A 328 -7.05 -17.45 -19.55
C ASN A 328 -7.44 -17.39 -18.05
N GLU A 329 -6.67 -16.67 -17.24
CA GLU A 329 -6.73 -16.67 -15.77
C GLU A 329 -7.78 -15.73 -15.16
N ILE A 330 -8.87 -15.49 -15.88
CA ILE A 330 -10.08 -14.92 -15.28
C ILE A 330 -11.18 -15.91 -15.65
N ALA A 331 -11.59 -16.71 -14.67
CA ALA A 331 -12.77 -17.53 -14.82
C ALA A 331 -13.94 -16.60 -15.17
N TYR A 332 -14.49 -16.77 -16.37
CA TYR A 332 -15.81 -16.25 -16.67
C TYR A 332 -16.81 -16.93 -15.73
N PRO A 333 -17.74 -16.20 -15.08
CA PRO A 333 -18.94 -16.84 -14.58
C PRO A 333 -19.75 -17.48 -15.71
#